data_AF-A0A919WGI4-F1
#
_entry.id   AF-A0A919WGI4-F1
#
_cell.length_a   1.000
_cell.length_b   1.000
_cell.length_c   1.000
_cell.angle_alpha   90.00
_cell.angle_beta   90.00
_cell.angle_gamma   90.00
#
_symmetry.space_group_name_H-M   'P 1'
#
loop_
_entity.id
_entity.type
_entity.pdbx_description
1 polymer ?
#
loop_
_entity_poly.entity_id
_entity_poly.type
_entity_poly.pdbx_seq_one_letter_code
_entity_poly.pdbx_strand_id
1 'polypeptide(L)'
;MAMKTSNEKFGERVDKGIQDAFMRGAVSSAQERFQSRRLSAAEELGNWEEWRSHGEEIRQHVLENIDYYLYELSESVSKRGGHVFFAETAEEATEYIQNVIEKKNAKKIVKSKSMVTEEINLNACLEKIGCDVIETDLGEYILQVDDHEPPSHIVVPALHKNRQQIRDVFKEKHGYQNSDQPEELALHAREKLRQEYLSADVGITGCNFAVAETGSVTLVTNEGNADLVAALPKTQITVMGMERLVPTFEEMEVLVSLLTRSAVGQKLTSYITTLTGTKDEGDVDGPEEFHLVIVDNGRSDILGGEFQSILQCIRCAACVNVCPVYRHVGGHSYGSIYSGPVGAVLSPLLGGYDDYKELPYASTLCGACTEACPVKIPLHDLLHKHRQVIVEKEGRAPISEKLLMKAFGIGASTPALYKIGSKMAPAAMNPFSDGEKISKGPGPLKAWTEIRDFPTPNKERFRDWFKNRSKGGEHS
;
A
#
# COMPACT_ATOMS: atom_id res chain seq x y z
N MET A 1 -7.78 13.58 9.67
CA MET A 1 -6.42 13.05 9.48
C MET A 1 -6.26 12.69 8.02
N ALA A 2 -5.21 13.18 7.38
CA ALA A 2 -5.02 13.13 5.93
C ALA A 2 -5.10 11.72 5.31
N MET A 3 -4.69 10.68 6.05
CA MET A 3 -4.67 9.30 5.54
C MET A 3 -5.99 8.51 5.66
N LYS A 4 -6.97 9.00 6.42
CA LYS A 4 -8.21 8.26 6.72
C LYS A 4 -9.26 8.53 5.64
N THR A 5 -9.70 7.47 4.96
CA THR A 5 -10.61 7.59 3.81
C THR A 5 -12.07 7.30 4.15
N SER A 6 -12.38 6.85 5.37
CA SER A 6 -13.75 6.57 5.80
C SER A 6 -13.92 6.72 7.30
N ASN A 7 -15.09 7.22 7.72
CA ASN A 7 -15.51 7.31 9.11
C ASN A 7 -16.36 6.11 9.57
N GLU A 8 -16.71 5.20 8.67
CA GLU A 8 -17.46 3.98 9.00
C GLU A 8 -16.61 3.04 9.84
N LYS A 9 -17.21 2.11 10.59
CA LYS A 9 -16.43 1.15 11.39
C LYS A 9 -15.80 0.09 10.51
N PHE A 10 -14.65 -0.46 10.92
CA PHE A 10 -13.95 -1.49 10.17
C PHE A 10 -14.85 -2.66 9.72
N GLY A 11 -15.66 -3.21 10.63
CA GLY A 11 -16.59 -4.31 10.31
C GLY A 11 -17.61 -3.95 9.23
N GLU A 12 -18.21 -2.76 9.31
CA GLU A 12 -19.19 -2.28 8.31
C GLU A 12 -18.56 -2.17 6.92
N ARG A 13 -17.33 -1.64 6.85
CA ARG A 13 -16.61 -1.53 5.57
C ARG A 13 -16.21 -2.90 5.01
N VAL A 14 -15.87 -3.85 5.86
CA VAL A 14 -15.57 -5.24 5.46
C VAL A 14 -16.83 -5.93 4.94
N ASP A 15 -17.96 -5.78 5.61
CA ASP A 15 -19.24 -6.37 5.20
C ASP A 15 -19.68 -5.84 3.82
N LYS A 16 -19.56 -4.53 3.59
CA LYS A 16 -19.80 -3.92 2.28
C LYS A 16 -18.91 -4.53 1.19
N GLY A 17 -17.62 -4.63 1.44
CA GLY A 17 -16.66 -5.21 0.49
C GLY A 17 -16.95 -6.68 0.17
N ILE A 18 -17.31 -7.48 1.17
CA ILE A 18 -17.68 -8.89 0.99
C ILE A 18 -18.96 -9.05 0.16
N GLN A 19 -19.92 -8.14 0.33
CA GLN A 19 -21.20 -8.17 -0.38
C GLN A 19 -21.11 -7.63 -1.82
N ASP A 20 -20.08 -6.84 -2.14
CA ASP A 20 -19.85 -6.34 -3.49
C ASP A 20 -19.28 -7.44 -4.42
N ALA A 21 -20.18 -8.11 -5.15
CA ALA A 21 -19.79 -9.16 -6.09
C ALA A 21 -19.00 -8.64 -7.29
N PHE A 22 -19.27 -7.40 -7.73
CA PHE A 22 -18.59 -6.83 -8.89
C PHE A 22 -17.14 -6.49 -8.54
N MET A 23 -16.93 -5.74 -7.45
CA MET A 23 -15.60 -5.38 -6.96
C MET A 23 -14.76 -6.63 -6.71
N ARG A 24 -15.31 -7.65 -6.04
CA ARG A 24 -14.58 -8.91 -5.79
C ARG A 24 -14.18 -9.61 -7.09
N GLY A 25 -15.05 -9.62 -8.09
CA GLY A 25 -14.73 -10.14 -9.42
C GLY A 25 -13.59 -9.36 -10.10
N ALA A 26 -13.66 -8.02 -10.06
CA ALA A 26 -12.66 -7.14 -10.65
C ALA A 26 -11.28 -7.29 -9.98
N VAL A 27 -11.24 -7.27 -8.65
CA VAL A 27 -10.02 -7.46 -7.86
C VAL A 27 -9.42 -8.84 -8.11
N SER A 28 -10.24 -9.90 -8.03
CA SER A 28 -9.81 -11.28 -8.27
C SER A 28 -9.17 -11.46 -9.65
N SER A 29 -9.83 -10.96 -10.70
CA SER A 29 -9.32 -11.03 -12.08
C SER A 29 -8.02 -10.26 -12.25
N ALA A 30 -7.93 -9.07 -11.66
CA ALA A 30 -6.70 -8.26 -11.72
C ALA A 30 -5.54 -8.93 -10.98
N GLN A 31 -5.76 -9.48 -9.78
CA GLN A 31 -4.76 -10.21 -9.02
C GLN A 31 -4.20 -11.40 -9.79
N GLU A 32 -5.06 -12.23 -10.37
CA GLU A 32 -4.64 -13.39 -11.19
C GLU A 32 -3.78 -12.95 -12.38
N ARG A 33 -4.21 -11.92 -13.09
CA ARG A 33 -3.47 -11.37 -14.23
C ARG A 33 -2.12 -10.82 -13.83
N PHE A 34 -2.05 -10.00 -12.78
CA PHE A 34 -0.79 -9.40 -12.33
C PHE A 34 0.17 -10.44 -11.74
N GLN A 35 -0.35 -11.39 -10.96
CA GLN A 35 0.46 -12.48 -10.42
C GLN A 35 1.06 -13.36 -11.53
N SER A 36 0.24 -13.77 -12.51
CA SER A 36 0.70 -14.57 -13.64
C SER A 36 1.79 -13.84 -14.45
N ARG A 37 1.56 -12.58 -14.82
CA ARG A 37 2.55 -11.78 -15.56
C ARG A 37 3.83 -11.55 -14.78
N ARG A 38 3.75 -11.29 -13.47
CA ARG A 38 4.92 -11.15 -12.61
C ARG A 38 5.76 -12.42 -12.61
N LEU A 39 5.13 -13.59 -12.43
CA LEU A 39 5.85 -14.87 -12.39
C LEU A 39 6.56 -15.14 -13.73
N SER A 40 5.89 -14.90 -14.86
CA SER A 40 6.50 -15.04 -16.18
C SER A 40 7.65 -14.05 -16.39
N ALA A 41 7.51 -12.79 -15.98
CA ALA A 41 8.56 -11.78 -16.11
C ALA A 41 9.77 -12.05 -15.20
N ALA A 42 9.54 -12.65 -14.02
CA ALA A 42 10.58 -13.09 -13.10
C ALA A 42 11.34 -14.30 -13.64
N GLU A 43 10.62 -15.27 -14.23
CA GLU A 43 11.23 -16.43 -14.88
C GLU A 43 12.07 -16.02 -16.10
N GLU A 44 11.56 -15.11 -16.93
CA GLU A 44 12.29 -14.59 -18.10
C GLU A 44 13.57 -13.83 -17.71
N LEU A 45 13.53 -13.05 -16.63
CA LEU A 45 14.71 -12.34 -16.13
C LEU A 45 15.80 -13.30 -15.64
N GLY A 46 15.42 -14.48 -15.13
CA GLY A 46 16.32 -15.41 -14.46
C GLY A 46 16.82 -14.87 -13.12
N ASN A 47 17.42 -15.75 -12.31
CA ASN A 47 18.06 -15.41 -11.03
C ASN A 47 17.22 -14.48 -10.12
N TRP A 48 15.89 -14.68 -10.10
CA TRP A 48 14.97 -13.75 -9.45
C TRP A 48 15.30 -13.50 -7.97
N GLU A 49 15.70 -14.54 -7.23
CA GLU A 49 16.08 -14.38 -5.83
C GLU A 49 17.39 -13.59 -5.63
N GLU A 50 18.32 -13.62 -6.58
CA GLU A 50 19.52 -12.77 -6.55
C GLU A 50 19.14 -11.31 -6.79
N TRP A 51 18.30 -11.04 -7.80
CA TRP A 51 17.74 -9.71 -8.03
C TRP A 51 17.02 -9.16 -6.79
N ARG A 52 16.23 -10.00 -6.11
CA ARG A 52 15.55 -9.61 -4.87
C ARG A 52 16.51 -9.31 -3.73
N SER A 53 17.58 -10.10 -3.60
CA SER A 53 18.62 -9.88 -2.59
C SER A 53 19.34 -8.57 -2.85
N HIS A 54 19.71 -8.31 -4.10
CA HIS A 54 20.36 -7.07 -4.47
C HIS A 54 19.45 -5.84 -4.26
N GLY A 55 18.16 -5.97 -4.63
CA GLY A 55 17.17 -4.94 -4.33
C GLY A 55 17.00 -4.69 -2.82
N GLU A 56 17.02 -5.74 -1.99
CA GLU A 56 17.01 -5.60 -0.53
C GLU A 56 18.26 -4.89 -0.01
N GLU A 57 19.45 -5.31 -0.45
CA GLU A 57 20.74 -4.73 -0.06
C GLU A 57 20.80 -3.24 -0.36
N ILE A 58 20.40 -2.82 -1.56
CA ILE A 58 20.33 -1.40 -1.95
C ILE A 58 19.43 -0.63 -0.98
N ARG A 59 18.21 -1.15 -0.72
CA ARG A 59 17.26 -0.45 0.15
C ARG A 59 17.74 -0.39 1.59
N GLN A 60 18.36 -1.44 2.11
CA GLN A 60 18.92 -1.46 3.47
C GLN A 60 20.09 -0.51 3.60
N HIS A 61 21.03 -0.54 2.64
CA HIS A 61 22.18 0.36 2.62
C HIS A 61 21.76 1.84 2.63
N VAL A 62 20.76 2.19 1.81
CA VAL A 62 20.19 3.55 1.80
C VAL A 62 19.58 3.92 3.14
N LEU A 63 18.82 3.03 3.79
CA LEU A 63 18.21 3.31 5.09
C LEU A 63 19.26 3.47 6.20
N GLU A 64 20.33 2.67 6.17
CA GLU A 64 21.43 2.74 7.14
C GLU A 64 22.28 4.01 7.01
N ASN A 65 22.25 4.66 5.85
CA ASN A 65 23.03 5.86 5.53
C ASN A 65 22.12 7.00 5.01
N ILE A 66 20.87 7.03 5.47
CA ILE A 66 19.83 7.90 4.88
C ILE A 66 20.14 9.38 5.09
N ASP A 67 20.78 9.74 6.21
CA ASP A 67 21.24 11.10 6.51
C ASP A 67 22.27 11.58 5.49
N TYR A 68 23.25 10.75 5.15
CA TYR A 68 24.24 11.04 4.11
C TYR A 68 23.56 11.24 2.75
N TYR A 69 22.69 10.32 2.33
CA TYR A 69 22.06 10.41 1.00
C TYR A 69 21.03 11.54 0.89
N LEU A 70 20.34 11.90 1.98
CA LEU A 70 19.48 13.07 2.01
C LEU A 70 20.29 14.37 1.88
N TYR A 71 21.45 14.44 2.54
CA TYR A 71 22.36 15.58 2.42
C TYR A 71 22.94 15.68 1.00
N GLU A 72 23.43 14.57 0.44
CA GLU A 72 23.96 14.51 -0.92
C GLU A 72 22.90 14.91 -1.95
N LEU A 73 21.68 14.37 -1.85
CA LEU A 73 20.56 14.75 -2.71
C LEU A 73 20.28 16.25 -2.60
N SER A 74 20.24 16.79 -1.38
CA SER A 74 19.97 18.22 -1.15
C SER A 74 21.00 19.11 -1.84
N GLU A 75 22.28 18.81 -1.66
CA GLU A 75 23.38 19.54 -2.29
C GLU A 75 23.31 19.44 -3.82
N SER A 76 23.03 18.24 -4.36
CA SER A 76 22.95 18.01 -5.79
C SER A 76 21.78 18.75 -6.44
N VAL A 77 20.59 18.77 -5.80
CA VAL A 77 19.43 19.54 -6.27
C VAL A 77 19.73 21.04 -6.25
N SER A 78 20.32 21.55 -5.16
CA SER A 78 20.66 22.97 -5.06
C SER A 78 21.71 23.43 -6.09
N LYS A 79 22.70 22.58 -6.39
CA LYS A 79 23.67 22.85 -7.48
C LYS A 79 23.01 22.95 -8.86
N ARG A 80 21.85 22.33 -9.04
CA ARG A 80 21.03 22.35 -10.26
C ARG A 80 19.94 23.43 -10.26
N GLY A 81 20.06 24.42 -9.37
CA GLY A 81 19.11 25.54 -9.28
C GLY A 81 17.80 25.20 -8.58
N GLY A 82 17.66 24.00 -8.01
CA GLY A 82 16.48 23.58 -7.27
C GLY A 82 16.46 24.02 -5.80
N HIS A 83 15.27 24.11 -5.24
CA HIS A 83 15.04 24.37 -3.81
C HIS A 83 14.68 23.08 -3.09
N VAL A 84 15.29 22.80 -1.95
CA VAL A 84 14.96 21.63 -1.13
C VAL A 84 14.34 22.07 0.18
N PHE A 85 13.24 21.43 0.55
CA PHE A 85 12.57 21.64 1.82
C PHE A 85 12.37 20.29 2.52
N PHE A 86 12.85 20.18 3.75
CA PHE A 86 12.61 19.04 4.62
C PHE A 86 11.44 19.37 5.53
N ALA A 87 10.37 18.60 5.42
CA ALA A 87 9.18 18.72 6.24
C ALA A 87 9.15 17.57 7.27
N GLU A 88 9.13 17.92 8.55
CA GLU A 88 8.96 16.95 9.63
C GLU A 88 7.53 16.40 9.62
N THR A 89 6.54 17.26 9.33
CA THR A 89 5.11 16.91 9.37
C THR A 89 4.38 17.18 8.05
N ALA A 90 3.18 16.63 7.92
CA ALA A 90 2.27 16.94 6.82
C ALA A 90 1.91 18.44 6.75
N GLU A 91 1.74 19.09 7.90
CA GLU A 91 1.43 20.51 8.00
C GLU A 91 2.58 21.37 7.45
N GLU A 92 3.82 21.09 7.82
CA GLU A 92 4.98 21.83 7.30
C GLU A 92 5.13 21.67 5.78
N ALA A 93 4.94 20.44 5.27
CA ALA A 93 4.98 20.17 3.85
C ALA A 93 3.92 20.98 3.09
N THR A 94 2.67 20.97 3.58
CA THR A 94 1.56 21.69 2.94
C THR A 94 1.70 23.19 3.08
N GLU A 95 2.21 23.72 4.19
CA GLU A 95 2.46 25.15 4.39
C GLU A 95 3.54 25.66 3.44
N TYR A 96 4.65 24.92 3.30
CA TYR A 96 5.70 25.28 2.33
C TYR A 96 5.15 25.32 0.91
N ILE A 97 4.39 24.29 0.49
CA ILE A 97 3.81 24.24 -0.86
C ILE A 97 2.83 25.39 -1.06
N GLN A 98 1.93 25.67 -0.11
CA GLN A 98 1.01 26.81 -0.17
C GLN A 98 1.76 28.13 -0.34
N ASN A 99 2.84 28.35 0.41
CA ASN A 99 3.68 29.54 0.29
C ASN A 99 4.30 29.69 -1.12
N VAL A 100 4.73 28.59 -1.75
CA VAL A 100 5.21 28.61 -3.13
C VAL A 100 4.08 28.98 -4.10
N ILE A 101 2.92 28.34 -3.97
CA ILE A 101 1.72 28.61 -4.79
C ILE A 101 1.28 30.08 -4.69
N GLU A 102 1.23 30.64 -3.48
CA GLU A 102 0.84 32.03 -3.24
C GLU A 102 1.84 33.02 -3.84
N LYS A 103 3.15 32.78 -3.67
CA LYS A 103 4.20 33.61 -4.29
C LYS A 103 4.10 33.64 -5.82
N LYS A 104 3.66 32.54 -6.43
CA LYS A 104 3.42 32.44 -7.86
C LYS A 104 2.08 33.03 -8.31
N ASN A 105 1.21 33.41 -7.37
CA ASN A 105 -0.19 33.76 -7.63
C ASN A 105 -0.90 32.68 -8.47
N ALA A 106 -0.51 31.42 -8.27
CA ALA A 106 -1.02 30.31 -9.05
C ALA A 106 -2.48 30.03 -8.71
N LYS A 107 -3.27 29.68 -9.74
CA LYS A 107 -4.69 29.34 -9.62
C LYS A 107 -4.99 27.96 -10.15
N LYS A 108 -4.26 27.49 -11.16
CA LYS A 108 -4.44 26.15 -11.73
C LYS A 108 -3.20 25.30 -11.50
N ILE A 109 -3.42 24.14 -10.91
CA ILE A 109 -2.39 23.18 -10.54
C ILE A 109 -2.71 21.84 -11.20
N VAL A 110 -1.76 21.31 -11.96
CA VAL A 110 -1.86 19.95 -12.49
C VAL A 110 -0.97 19.04 -11.67
N LYS A 111 -1.50 17.88 -11.29
CA LYS A 111 -0.84 16.96 -10.37
C LYS A 111 -0.81 15.55 -10.94
N SER A 112 0.34 14.91 -10.89
CA SER A 112 0.46 13.47 -11.14
C SER A 112 0.16 12.69 -9.87
N LYS A 113 -0.30 11.44 -10.04
CA LYS A 113 -0.60 10.54 -8.93
C LYS A 113 0.60 10.35 -7.99
N SER A 114 0.39 10.62 -6.69
CA SER A 114 1.40 10.43 -5.65
C SER A 114 0.77 10.06 -4.32
N MET A 115 1.25 8.97 -3.71
CA MET A 115 0.75 8.55 -2.40
C MET A 115 1.11 9.54 -1.28
N VAL A 116 2.26 10.23 -1.40
CA VAL A 116 2.75 11.15 -0.37
C VAL A 116 1.93 12.44 -0.36
N THR A 117 1.46 12.89 -1.53
CA THR A 117 0.56 14.05 -1.59
C THR A 117 -0.83 13.73 -1.03
N GLU A 118 -1.31 12.48 -1.18
CA GLU A 118 -2.52 12.01 -0.48
C GLU A 118 -2.28 11.94 1.03
N GLU A 119 -1.11 11.46 1.44
CA GLU A 119 -0.71 11.34 2.86
C GLU A 119 -0.73 12.68 3.60
N ILE A 120 -0.42 13.77 2.92
CA ILE A 120 -0.48 15.14 3.47
C ILE A 120 -1.77 15.88 3.10
N ASN A 121 -2.72 15.21 2.43
CA ASN A 121 -4.01 15.77 1.99
C ASN A 121 -3.86 17.08 1.17
N LEU A 122 -2.89 17.07 0.25
CA LEU A 122 -2.44 18.27 -0.46
C LEU A 122 -3.55 18.93 -1.27
N ASN A 123 -4.37 18.17 -1.99
CA ASN A 123 -5.42 18.71 -2.87
C ASN A 123 -6.39 19.58 -2.06
N ALA A 124 -6.96 19.03 -0.98
CA ALA A 124 -7.89 19.77 -0.13
C ALA A 124 -7.24 20.98 0.57
N CYS A 125 -5.93 20.97 0.81
CA CYS A 125 -5.22 22.13 1.35
C CYS A 125 -5.09 23.25 0.31
N LEU A 126 -4.79 22.92 -0.95
CA LEU A 126 -4.67 23.88 -2.05
C LEU A 126 -6.03 24.41 -2.52
N GLU A 127 -7.06 23.57 -2.53
CA GLU A 127 -8.45 23.98 -2.83
C GLU A 127 -8.98 25.01 -1.82
N LYS A 128 -8.62 24.87 -0.53
CA LYS A 128 -9.01 25.84 0.52
C LYS A 128 -8.47 27.25 0.30
N ILE A 129 -7.31 27.38 -0.35
CA ILE A 129 -6.75 28.68 -0.74
C ILE A 129 -7.22 29.14 -2.14
N GLY A 130 -8.18 28.43 -2.72
CA GLY A 130 -8.86 28.79 -3.96
C GLY A 130 -8.11 28.38 -5.23
N CYS A 131 -7.28 27.34 -5.17
CA CYS A 131 -6.68 26.73 -6.35
C CYS A 131 -7.59 25.65 -6.93
N ASP A 132 -7.57 25.52 -8.25
CA ASP A 132 -8.11 24.38 -8.98
C ASP A 132 -6.99 23.35 -9.13
N VAL A 133 -7.16 22.18 -8.52
CA VAL A 133 -6.16 21.10 -8.51
C VAL A 133 -6.69 19.95 -9.35
N ILE A 134 -5.99 19.61 -10.44
CA ILE A 134 -6.44 18.59 -11.38
C ILE A 134 -5.51 17.37 -11.30
N GLU A 135 -6.06 16.21 -10.99
CA GLU A 135 -5.36 14.93 -11.14
C GLU A 135 -5.22 14.56 -12.61
N THR A 136 -4.06 14.02 -12.95
CA THR A 136 -3.68 13.79 -14.37
C THR A 136 -3.44 12.33 -14.71
N ASP A 137 -3.31 11.47 -13.69
CA ASP A 137 -3.39 10.02 -13.88
C ASP A 137 -4.84 9.66 -14.21
N LEU A 138 -5.07 8.85 -15.25
CA LEU A 138 -6.45 8.57 -15.69
C LEU A 138 -7.30 7.96 -14.57
N GLY A 139 -6.71 7.08 -13.75
CA GLY A 139 -7.40 6.46 -12.63
C GLY A 139 -7.80 7.48 -11.57
N GLU A 140 -6.86 8.30 -11.11
CA GLU A 140 -7.14 9.35 -10.12
C GLU A 140 -8.08 10.42 -10.67
N TYR A 141 -7.94 10.81 -11.94
CA TYR A 141 -8.83 11.79 -12.58
C TYR A 141 -10.28 11.29 -12.63
N ILE A 142 -10.50 10.02 -13.00
CA ILE A 142 -11.84 9.42 -12.97
C ILE A 142 -12.45 9.51 -11.57
N LEU A 143 -11.67 9.21 -10.54
CA LEU A 143 -12.12 9.24 -9.15
C LEU A 143 -12.37 10.67 -8.65
N GLN A 144 -11.55 11.63 -9.07
CA GLN A 144 -11.74 13.04 -8.78
C GLN A 144 -13.05 13.55 -9.36
N VAL A 145 -13.32 13.24 -10.63
CA VAL A 145 -14.56 13.59 -11.33
C VAL A 145 -15.78 12.91 -10.70
N ASP A 146 -15.61 11.70 -10.18
CA ASP A 146 -16.61 10.95 -9.42
C ASP A 146 -16.65 11.37 -7.93
N ASP A 147 -16.79 12.68 -7.70
CA ASP A 147 -16.97 13.28 -6.38
C ASP A 147 -15.83 12.97 -5.38
N HIS A 148 -14.58 12.95 -5.87
CA HIS A 148 -13.36 12.73 -5.08
C HIS A 148 -13.39 11.40 -4.31
N GLU A 149 -13.85 10.33 -4.96
CA GLU A 149 -13.82 8.99 -4.38
C GLU A 149 -12.37 8.56 -4.08
N PRO A 150 -12.08 7.96 -2.91
CA PRO A 150 -10.71 7.54 -2.61
C PRO A 150 -10.25 6.38 -3.51
N PRO A 151 -8.93 6.27 -3.80
CA PRO A 151 -8.40 5.16 -4.58
C PRO A 151 -8.49 3.83 -3.82
N SER A 152 -8.74 2.73 -4.53
CA SER A 152 -8.80 1.39 -3.94
C SER A 152 -7.51 0.58 -4.11
N HIS A 153 -6.58 1.01 -4.97
CA HIS A 153 -5.34 0.28 -5.25
C HIS A 153 -4.17 1.21 -5.58
N ILE A 154 -2.98 0.88 -5.07
CA ILE A 154 -1.78 1.74 -5.18
C ILE A 154 -1.31 1.92 -6.64
N VAL A 155 -1.50 0.94 -7.51
CA VAL A 155 -1.06 1.01 -8.93
C VAL A 155 -2.21 1.22 -9.90
N VAL A 156 -3.45 0.95 -9.49
CA VAL A 156 -4.64 0.98 -10.38
C VAL A 156 -5.80 1.61 -9.61
N PRO A 157 -5.79 2.92 -9.36
CA PRO A 157 -6.66 3.61 -8.41
C PRO A 157 -8.14 3.22 -8.52
N ALA A 158 -8.67 3.20 -9.74
CA ALA A 158 -10.06 2.89 -10.06
C ALA A 158 -10.35 1.38 -10.30
N LEU A 159 -9.54 0.47 -9.75
CA LEU A 159 -9.68 -0.99 -9.96
C LEU A 159 -11.09 -1.54 -9.64
N HIS A 160 -11.80 -0.88 -8.75
CA HIS A 160 -13.13 -1.27 -8.30
C HIS A 160 -14.27 -0.80 -9.23
N LYS A 161 -13.99 -0.04 -10.30
CA LYS A 161 -14.98 0.41 -11.28
C LYS A 161 -14.87 -0.34 -12.61
N ASN A 162 -16.01 -0.60 -13.26
CA ASN A 162 -16.03 -1.01 -14.67
C ASN A 162 -16.16 0.19 -15.62
N ARG A 163 -15.95 -0.09 -16.91
CA ARG A 163 -16.07 0.86 -18.01
C ARG A 163 -17.45 1.51 -18.14
N GLN A 164 -18.53 0.80 -17.79
CA GLN A 164 -19.88 1.37 -17.85
C GLN A 164 -20.07 2.44 -16.77
N GLN A 165 -19.62 2.17 -15.54
CA GLN A 165 -19.61 3.16 -14.47
C GLN A 165 -18.76 4.38 -14.85
N ILE A 166 -17.56 4.16 -15.42
CA ILE A 166 -16.68 5.27 -15.88
C ILE A 166 -17.38 6.11 -16.97
N ARG A 167 -18.03 5.46 -17.94
CA ARG A 167 -18.82 6.16 -18.96
C ARG A 167 -19.93 7.00 -18.34
N ASP A 168 -20.65 6.45 -17.38
CA ASP A 168 -21.78 7.12 -16.74
C ASP A 168 -21.31 8.34 -15.92
N VAL A 169 -20.16 8.24 -15.25
CA VAL A 169 -19.49 9.38 -14.60
C VAL A 169 -19.17 10.49 -15.61
N PHE A 170 -18.51 10.18 -16.72
CA PHE A 170 -18.20 11.18 -17.75
C PHE A 170 -19.45 11.75 -18.42
N LYS A 171 -20.51 10.94 -18.57
CA LYS A 171 -21.79 11.40 -19.10
C LYS A 171 -22.43 12.42 -18.17
N GLU A 172 -22.48 12.14 -16.88
CA GLU A 172 -23.09 13.01 -15.88
C GLU A 172 -22.29 14.29 -15.67
N LYS A 173 -20.98 14.18 -15.49
CA LYS A 173 -20.13 15.31 -15.08
C LYS A 173 -19.63 16.14 -16.27
N HIS A 174 -19.42 15.53 -17.44
CA HIS A 174 -18.83 16.18 -18.62
C HIS A 174 -19.70 16.15 -19.87
N GLY A 175 -20.90 15.57 -19.82
CA GLY A 175 -21.80 15.47 -20.96
C GLY A 175 -21.33 14.49 -22.05
N TYR A 176 -20.45 13.53 -21.74
CA TYR A 176 -19.97 12.51 -22.68
C TYR A 176 -21.13 11.65 -23.22
N GLN A 177 -21.19 11.44 -24.55
CA GLN A 177 -22.30 10.72 -25.22
C GLN A 177 -21.87 9.47 -26.01
N ASN A 178 -20.57 9.16 -26.08
CA ASN A 178 -20.08 8.02 -26.84
C ASN A 178 -20.17 6.71 -26.01
N SER A 179 -19.56 5.64 -26.50
CA SER A 179 -19.66 4.30 -25.90
C SER A 179 -18.74 4.11 -24.69
N ASP A 180 -18.79 2.92 -24.07
CA ASP A 180 -17.87 2.48 -23.02
C ASP A 180 -16.61 1.78 -23.57
N GLN A 181 -16.31 1.95 -24.87
CA GLN A 181 -15.05 1.47 -25.45
C GLN A 181 -13.86 2.19 -24.79
N PRO A 182 -12.82 1.47 -24.33
CA PRO A 182 -11.68 2.04 -23.63
C PRO A 182 -11.00 3.19 -24.38
N GLU A 183 -10.86 3.05 -25.69
CA GLU A 183 -10.21 4.02 -26.56
C GLU A 183 -10.97 5.35 -26.59
N GLU A 184 -12.31 5.31 -26.62
CA GLU A 184 -13.15 6.51 -26.63
C GLU A 184 -13.14 7.22 -25.27
N LEU A 185 -13.21 6.46 -24.17
CA LEU A 185 -13.13 7.01 -22.81
C LEU A 185 -11.77 7.66 -22.55
N ALA A 186 -10.68 6.99 -22.94
CA ALA A 186 -9.33 7.51 -22.79
C ALA A 186 -9.09 8.74 -23.68
N LEU A 187 -9.62 8.76 -24.90
CA LEU A 187 -9.54 9.92 -25.79
C LEU A 187 -10.26 11.13 -25.19
N HIS A 188 -11.46 10.94 -24.63
CA HIS A 188 -12.20 12.02 -23.97
C HIS A 188 -11.43 12.63 -22.79
N ALA A 189 -10.90 11.77 -21.91
CA ALA A 189 -10.08 12.23 -20.79
C ALA A 189 -8.82 12.98 -21.28
N ARG A 190 -8.15 12.44 -22.31
CA ARG A 190 -6.98 13.07 -22.92
C ARG A 190 -7.28 14.46 -23.50
N GLU A 191 -8.40 14.64 -24.18
CA GLU A 191 -8.80 15.93 -24.75
C GLU A 191 -9.05 16.98 -23.67
N LYS A 192 -9.70 16.58 -22.57
CA LYS A 192 -9.94 17.44 -21.40
C LYS A 192 -8.63 17.83 -20.73
N LEU A 193 -7.84 16.83 -20.30
CA LEU A 193 -6.59 17.05 -19.58
C LEU A 193 -5.58 17.86 -20.42
N ARG A 194 -5.60 17.74 -21.76
CA ARG A 194 -4.71 18.51 -22.64
C ARG A 194 -4.80 20.02 -22.40
N GLN A 195 -6.01 20.54 -22.19
CA GLN A 195 -6.22 21.97 -21.95
C GLN A 195 -5.76 22.37 -20.55
N GLU A 196 -5.91 21.47 -19.58
CA GLU A 196 -5.46 21.71 -18.20
C GLU A 196 -3.94 21.83 -18.13
N TYR A 197 -3.18 20.92 -18.76
CA TYR A 197 -1.72 21.02 -18.77
C TYR A 197 -1.20 22.33 -19.38
N LEU A 198 -1.81 22.78 -20.49
CA LEU A 198 -1.36 23.98 -21.22
C LEU A 198 -1.68 25.29 -20.49
N SER A 199 -2.62 25.27 -19.55
CA SER A 199 -3.06 26.44 -18.79
C SER A 199 -2.65 26.41 -17.32
N ALA A 200 -1.92 25.38 -16.89
CA ALA A 200 -1.50 25.22 -15.50
C ALA A 200 -0.34 26.16 -15.15
N ASP A 201 -0.41 26.72 -13.93
CA ASP A 201 0.62 27.60 -13.39
C ASP A 201 1.75 26.79 -12.73
N VAL A 202 1.38 25.66 -12.09
CA VAL A 202 2.28 24.81 -11.31
C VAL A 202 2.00 23.34 -11.60
N GLY A 203 3.08 22.58 -11.77
CA GLY A 203 3.06 21.12 -11.84
C GLY A 203 3.46 20.51 -10.51
N ILE A 204 2.75 19.47 -10.08
CA ILE A 204 3.09 18.72 -8.87
C ILE A 204 3.26 17.24 -9.18
N THR A 205 4.44 16.68 -8.88
CA THR A 205 4.72 15.24 -9.05
C THR A 205 5.03 14.53 -7.74
N GLY A 206 4.86 13.21 -7.76
CA GLY A 206 5.47 12.33 -6.78
C GLY A 206 6.93 12.03 -7.12
N CYS A 207 7.44 10.95 -6.54
CA CYS A 207 8.77 10.42 -6.81
C CYS A 207 8.75 8.90 -6.63
N ASN A 208 9.22 8.14 -7.63
CA ASN A 208 9.48 6.72 -7.45
C ASN A 208 10.83 6.52 -6.75
N PHE A 209 11.87 7.14 -7.30
CA PHE A 209 13.23 7.17 -6.77
C PHE A 209 13.87 8.54 -7.03
N ALA A 210 14.59 9.08 -6.06
CA ALA A 210 15.47 10.22 -6.21
C ALA A 210 16.91 9.73 -6.19
N VAL A 211 17.70 10.15 -7.18
CA VAL A 211 19.09 9.76 -7.35
C VAL A 211 19.96 10.80 -6.65
N ALA A 212 20.60 10.41 -5.54
CA ALA A 212 21.31 11.32 -4.65
C ALA A 212 22.49 12.02 -5.34
N GLU A 213 23.31 11.27 -6.08
CA GLU A 213 24.53 11.80 -6.71
C GLU A 213 24.26 12.94 -7.72
N THR A 214 23.09 12.92 -8.38
CA THR A 214 22.76 13.88 -9.45
C THR A 214 21.67 14.88 -9.08
N GLY A 215 20.97 14.69 -7.96
CA GLY A 215 19.84 15.55 -7.61
C GLY A 215 18.63 15.31 -8.51
N SER A 216 18.52 14.10 -9.06
CA SER A 216 17.48 13.76 -10.04
C SER A 216 16.28 13.07 -9.40
N VAL A 217 15.09 13.24 -9.97
CA VAL A 217 13.88 12.52 -9.58
C VAL A 217 13.36 11.70 -10.74
N THR A 218 13.07 10.42 -10.48
CA THR A 218 12.58 9.47 -11.47
C THR A 218 11.10 9.14 -11.26
N LEU A 219 10.37 9.14 -12.37
CA LEU A 219 8.96 8.80 -12.48
C LEU A 219 8.80 7.57 -13.39
N VAL A 220 7.97 6.63 -12.97
CA VAL A 220 7.70 5.38 -13.70
C VAL A 220 6.22 5.34 -14.05
N THR A 221 5.88 5.58 -15.32
CA THR A 221 4.48 5.76 -15.75
C THR A 221 4.15 5.04 -17.06
N ASN A 222 2.85 4.80 -17.31
CA ASN A 222 2.36 4.18 -18.55
C ASN A 222 1.67 5.17 -19.50
N GLU A 223 1.33 6.37 -19.05
CA GLU A 223 0.39 7.27 -19.73
C GLU A 223 1.02 8.61 -20.18
N GLY A 224 2.28 8.89 -19.82
CA GLY A 224 3.04 10.09 -20.22
C GLY A 224 2.50 11.42 -19.64
N ASN A 225 1.43 11.36 -18.84
CA ASN A 225 0.81 12.50 -18.18
C ASN A 225 1.79 13.22 -17.24
N ALA A 226 2.60 12.46 -16.49
CA ALA A 226 3.53 13.04 -15.53
C ALA A 226 4.64 13.88 -16.20
N ASP A 227 5.01 13.54 -17.44
CA ASP A 227 5.97 14.32 -18.23
C ASP A 227 5.38 15.69 -18.59
N LEU A 228 4.09 15.73 -18.96
CA LEU A 228 3.39 16.99 -19.23
C LEU A 228 3.21 17.84 -17.97
N VAL A 229 2.96 17.21 -16.82
CA VAL A 229 2.93 17.88 -15.51
C VAL A 229 4.29 18.48 -15.17
N ALA A 230 5.37 17.76 -15.45
CA ALA A 230 6.72 18.19 -15.07
C ALA A 230 7.33 19.23 -16.03
N ALA A 231 7.02 19.15 -17.33
CA ALA A 231 7.73 19.92 -18.35
C ALA A 231 7.01 21.20 -18.80
N LEU A 232 5.68 21.26 -18.73
CA LEU A 232 4.91 22.40 -19.25
C LEU A 232 4.77 23.57 -18.27
N PRO A 233 4.41 23.34 -16.99
CA PRO A 233 4.35 24.42 -16.01
C PRO A 233 5.74 24.98 -15.71
N LYS A 234 5.82 26.30 -15.52
CA LYS A 234 7.10 26.98 -15.23
C LYS A 234 7.63 26.68 -13.83
N THR A 235 6.76 26.32 -12.91
CA THR A 235 7.13 25.93 -11.54
C THR A 235 6.77 24.47 -11.34
N GLN A 236 7.76 23.67 -10.93
CA GLN A 236 7.58 22.25 -10.65
C GLN A 236 7.84 21.97 -9.17
N ILE A 237 6.91 21.27 -8.53
CA ILE A 237 7.06 20.81 -7.14
C ILE A 237 7.02 19.29 -7.13
N THR A 238 8.08 18.65 -6.65
CA THR A 238 8.10 17.21 -6.41
C THR A 238 8.00 16.93 -4.92
N VAL A 239 7.08 16.05 -4.54
CA VAL A 239 6.90 15.61 -3.14
C VAL A 239 7.30 14.14 -3.00
N MET A 240 8.17 13.85 -2.04
CA MET A 240 8.65 12.50 -1.76
C MET A 240 8.72 12.19 -0.27
N GLY A 241 8.57 10.92 0.10
CA GLY A 241 8.95 10.48 1.44
C GLY A 241 10.47 10.42 1.55
N MET A 242 11.04 10.71 2.72
CA MET A 242 12.50 10.71 2.95
C MET A 242 13.20 9.41 2.53
N GLU A 243 12.49 8.28 2.51
CA GLU A 243 13.05 6.98 2.17
C GLU A 243 13.19 6.75 0.65
N ARG A 244 12.69 7.63 -0.22
CA ARG A 244 12.59 7.41 -1.68
C ARG A 244 13.91 7.61 -2.44
N LEU A 245 15.03 7.17 -1.90
CA LEU A 245 16.37 7.44 -2.45
C LEU A 245 17.01 6.21 -3.11
N VAL A 246 17.91 6.49 -4.03
CA VAL A 246 18.97 5.58 -4.51
C VAL A 246 20.28 6.38 -4.60
N PRO A 247 21.45 5.75 -4.38
CA PRO A 247 22.73 6.44 -4.48
C PRO A 247 22.99 6.95 -5.90
N THR A 248 22.96 6.03 -6.87
CA THR A 248 23.29 6.29 -8.28
C THR A 248 22.22 5.76 -9.24
N PHE A 249 22.43 6.01 -10.53
CA PHE A 249 21.61 5.40 -11.59
C PHE A 249 21.73 3.87 -11.66
N GLU A 250 22.82 3.27 -11.19
CA GLU A 250 23.00 1.81 -11.20
C GLU A 250 21.99 1.14 -10.27
N GLU A 251 21.86 1.63 -9.03
CA GLU A 251 20.85 1.13 -8.10
C GLU A 251 19.43 1.46 -8.56
N MET A 252 19.24 2.62 -9.20
CA MET A 252 17.96 2.99 -9.80
C MET A 252 17.50 1.95 -10.83
N GLU A 253 18.38 1.54 -11.73
CA GLU A 253 18.07 0.55 -12.77
C GLU A 253 17.57 -0.77 -12.16
N VAL A 254 18.26 -1.26 -11.12
CA VAL A 254 17.88 -2.48 -10.40
C VAL A 254 16.48 -2.34 -9.81
N LEU A 255 16.22 -1.26 -9.07
CA LEU A 255 14.93 -1.09 -8.39
C LEU A 255 13.78 -0.83 -9.37
N VAL A 256 14.01 -0.10 -10.46
CA VAL A 256 13.01 0.09 -11.52
C VAL A 256 12.70 -1.25 -12.19
N SER A 257 13.72 -2.05 -12.53
CA SER A 257 13.56 -3.38 -13.11
C SER A 257 12.73 -4.32 -12.23
N LEU A 258 12.94 -4.27 -10.91
CA LEU A 258 12.14 -5.00 -9.93
C LEU A 258 10.71 -4.46 -9.81
N LEU A 259 10.54 -3.13 -9.80
CA LEU A 259 9.26 -2.45 -9.64
C LEU A 259 8.31 -2.82 -10.78
N THR A 260 8.73 -2.66 -12.03
CA THR A 260 7.89 -2.84 -13.23
C THR A 260 7.41 -4.28 -13.38
N ARG A 261 8.32 -5.25 -13.17
CA ARG A 261 8.01 -6.67 -13.20
C ARG A 261 7.10 -7.09 -12.06
N SER A 262 7.31 -6.54 -10.87
CA SER A 262 6.51 -6.89 -9.69
C SER A 262 5.10 -6.29 -9.72
N ALA A 263 4.96 -5.09 -10.28
CA ALA A 263 3.68 -4.37 -10.30
C ALA A 263 2.73 -4.90 -11.36
N VAL A 264 3.17 -4.93 -12.62
CA VAL A 264 2.32 -5.23 -13.78
C VAL A 264 2.88 -6.34 -14.67
N GLY A 265 4.07 -6.86 -14.35
CA GLY A 265 4.76 -7.89 -15.11
C GLY A 265 5.36 -7.38 -16.43
N GLN A 266 5.66 -6.09 -16.51
CA GLN A 266 6.35 -5.50 -17.65
C GLN A 266 7.86 -5.45 -17.38
N LYS A 267 8.68 -5.56 -18.43
CA LYS A 267 10.14 -5.40 -18.31
C LYS A 267 10.50 -3.96 -17.91
N LEU A 268 9.91 -3.00 -18.61
CA LEU A 268 9.90 -1.57 -18.32
C LEU A 268 8.50 -1.04 -18.66
N THR A 269 8.10 0.08 -18.05
CA THR A 269 6.87 0.79 -18.41
C THR A 269 7.05 1.58 -19.70
N SER A 270 5.97 2.15 -20.23
CA SER A 270 6.02 3.02 -21.41
C SER A 270 6.99 4.20 -21.23
N TYR A 271 7.07 4.75 -20.01
CA TYR A 271 7.94 5.88 -19.68
C TYR A 271 8.69 5.62 -18.37
N ILE A 272 9.99 5.91 -18.41
CA ILE A 272 10.86 6.07 -17.24
C ILE A 272 11.53 7.42 -17.43
N THR A 273 11.00 8.43 -16.74
CA THR A 273 11.40 9.82 -16.93
C THR A 273 12.23 10.25 -15.74
N THR A 274 13.42 10.79 -15.99
CA THR A 274 14.28 11.34 -14.95
C THR A 274 14.42 12.85 -15.14
N LEU A 275 13.98 13.60 -14.14
CA LEU A 275 13.98 15.06 -14.08
C LEU A 275 15.18 15.52 -13.26
N THR A 276 15.95 16.49 -13.75
CA THR A 276 17.16 16.98 -13.06
C THR A 276 17.17 18.50 -13.00
N GLY A 277 16.73 19.04 -11.87
CA GLY A 277 16.74 20.49 -11.62
C GLY A 277 15.83 21.31 -12.54
N THR A 278 16.22 22.57 -12.73
CA THR A 278 15.56 23.52 -13.65
C THR A 278 16.04 23.32 -15.08
N LYS A 279 15.29 23.83 -16.06
CA LYS A 279 15.70 23.85 -17.47
C LYS A 279 17.02 24.63 -17.64
N ASP A 280 17.87 24.15 -18.54
CA ASP A 280 19.14 24.81 -18.89
C ASP A 280 18.93 25.92 -19.94
N GLU A 281 19.95 26.75 -20.15
CA GLU A 281 19.93 27.75 -21.21
C GLU A 281 19.89 27.07 -22.58
N GLY A 282 18.84 27.35 -23.35
CA GLY A 282 18.63 26.76 -24.69
C GLY A 282 17.64 25.61 -24.71
N ASP A 283 17.20 25.09 -23.56
CA ASP A 283 16.12 24.12 -23.49
C ASP A 283 14.79 24.74 -23.95
N VAL A 284 14.03 23.96 -24.72
CA VAL A 284 12.75 24.39 -25.30
C VAL A 284 11.59 24.28 -24.31
N ASP A 285 11.70 23.39 -23.32
CA ASP A 285 10.72 23.11 -22.27
C ASP A 285 11.41 22.79 -20.94
N GLY A 286 10.61 22.59 -19.89
CA GLY A 286 11.07 22.34 -18.53
C GLY A 286 10.80 23.49 -17.55
N PRO A 287 10.90 23.23 -16.24
CA PRO A 287 10.59 24.21 -15.21
C PRO A 287 11.67 25.29 -15.11
N GLU A 288 11.24 26.54 -14.94
CA GLU A 288 12.09 27.67 -14.57
C GLU A 288 12.41 27.67 -13.07
N GLU A 289 11.55 27.06 -12.25
CA GLU A 289 11.76 26.89 -10.81
C GLU A 289 11.37 25.48 -10.37
N PHE A 290 12.24 24.85 -9.60
CA PHE A 290 12.06 23.48 -9.12
C PHE A 290 12.13 23.43 -7.59
N HIS A 291 11.14 22.80 -6.96
CA HIS A 291 11.14 22.53 -5.53
C HIS A 291 11.04 21.02 -5.28
N LEU A 292 11.93 20.51 -4.44
CA LEU A 292 11.85 19.18 -3.87
C LEU A 292 11.41 19.28 -2.40
N VAL A 293 10.25 18.72 -2.10
CA VAL A 293 9.69 18.62 -0.74
C VAL A 293 9.87 17.20 -0.24
N ILE A 294 10.74 17.03 0.74
CA ILE A 294 11.06 15.76 1.38
C ILE A 294 10.27 15.67 2.68
N VAL A 295 9.42 14.65 2.78
CA VAL A 295 8.48 14.47 3.88
C VAL A 295 8.91 13.31 4.78
N ASP A 296 9.15 13.61 6.05
CA ASP A 296 9.35 12.61 7.10
C ASP A 296 8.00 12.02 7.52
N ASN A 297 7.15 12.82 8.18
CA ASN A 297 5.81 12.45 8.65
C ASN A 297 5.81 11.13 9.46
N GLY A 298 6.78 10.99 10.38
CA GLY A 298 6.90 9.84 11.29
C GLY A 298 7.75 8.69 10.76
N ARG A 299 8.45 8.84 9.63
CA ARG A 299 9.38 7.84 9.08
C ARG A 299 10.68 7.77 9.87
N SER A 300 11.17 8.88 10.41
CA SER A 300 12.35 8.89 11.28
C SER A 300 12.13 8.06 12.55
N ASP A 301 10.91 8.04 13.10
CA ASP A 301 10.56 7.19 14.26
C ASP A 301 10.54 5.69 13.93
N ILE A 302 10.34 5.33 12.66
CA ILE A 302 10.37 3.95 12.18
C ILE A 302 11.81 3.48 11.96
N LEU A 303 12.70 4.41 11.60
CA LEU A 303 14.12 4.14 11.34
C LEU A 303 14.82 3.65 12.62
N GLY A 304 15.69 2.65 12.48
CA GLY A 304 16.35 1.96 13.61
C GLY A 304 15.44 1.08 14.46
N GLY A 305 14.13 1.12 14.22
CA GLY A 305 13.13 0.38 14.99
C GLY A 305 12.81 -1.01 14.45
N GLU A 306 11.94 -1.73 15.17
CA GLU A 306 11.48 -3.10 14.82
C GLU A 306 10.70 -3.15 13.49
N PHE A 307 10.29 -1.97 12.96
CA PHE A 307 9.54 -1.83 11.73
C PHE A 307 10.34 -1.24 10.57
N GLN A 308 11.64 -0.93 10.73
CA GLN A 308 12.48 -0.25 9.73
C GLN A 308 12.32 -0.80 8.30
N SER A 309 12.24 -2.13 8.16
CA SER A 309 12.15 -2.80 6.85
C SER A 309 10.94 -2.35 6.01
N ILE A 310 9.89 -1.78 6.61
CA ILE A 310 8.76 -1.23 5.83
C ILE A 310 9.19 -0.06 4.93
N LEU A 311 10.21 0.71 5.32
CA LEU A 311 10.74 1.84 4.56
C LEU A 311 11.50 1.41 3.29
N GLN A 312 11.80 0.11 3.15
CA GLN A 312 12.37 -0.44 1.91
C GLN A 312 11.36 -0.40 0.74
N CYS A 313 10.06 -0.23 1.02
CA CYS A 313 9.00 -0.43 0.05
C CYS A 313 9.14 0.44 -1.21
N ILE A 314 9.19 -0.19 -2.39
CA ILE A 314 9.22 0.49 -3.71
C ILE A 314 7.83 0.70 -4.34
N ARG A 315 6.75 0.55 -3.56
CA ARG A 315 5.35 0.77 -3.97
C ARG A 315 4.86 -0.02 -5.20
N CYS A 316 5.42 -1.20 -5.44
CA CYS A 316 5.03 -2.05 -6.57
C CYS A 316 3.69 -2.80 -6.40
N ALA A 317 3.03 -2.72 -5.24
CA ALA A 317 1.77 -3.42 -4.94
C ALA A 317 1.77 -4.97 -5.07
N ALA A 318 2.92 -5.63 -5.29
CA ALA A 318 2.99 -7.09 -5.35
C ALA A 318 2.38 -7.79 -4.12
N CYS A 319 2.56 -7.22 -2.94
CA CYS A 319 1.96 -7.72 -1.69
C CYS A 319 0.43 -7.61 -1.67
N VAL A 320 -0.13 -6.58 -2.30
CA VAL A 320 -1.58 -6.38 -2.43
C VAL A 320 -2.15 -7.39 -3.42
N ASN A 321 -1.43 -7.61 -4.52
CA ASN A 321 -1.85 -8.50 -5.60
C ASN A 321 -1.91 -9.98 -5.22
N VAL A 322 -1.20 -10.40 -4.17
CA VAL A 322 -1.23 -11.79 -3.67
C VAL A 322 -2.06 -11.96 -2.39
N CYS A 323 -2.62 -10.88 -1.85
CA CYS A 323 -3.29 -10.93 -0.56
C CYS A 323 -4.72 -11.50 -0.69
N PRO A 324 -5.04 -12.62 0.00
CA PRO A 324 -6.39 -13.20 -0.05
C PRO A 324 -7.41 -12.33 0.67
N VAL A 325 -7.03 -11.58 1.71
CA VAL A 325 -7.96 -10.67 2.41
C VAL A 325 -8.35 -9.53 1.48
N TYR A 326 -7.37 -8.86 0.85
CA TYR A 326 -7.63 -7.81 -0.13
C TYR A 326 -8.52 -8.31 -1.29
N ARG A 327 -8.32 -9.55 -1.74
CA ARG A 327 -9.17 -10.19 -2.77
C ARG A 327 -10.65 -10.19 -2.43
N HIS A 328 -10.99 -10.34 -1.14
CA HIS A 328 -12.36 -10.50 -0.67
C HIS A 328 -13.01 -9.21 -0.18
N VAL A 329 -12.23 -8.28 0.35
CA VAL A 329 -12.77 -7.04 0.95
C VAL A 329 -12.49 -5.80 0.08
N GLY A 330 -11.52 -5.86 -0.83
CA GLY A 330 -11.11 -4.71 -1.64
C GLY A 330 -10.29 -3.69 -0.86
N GLY A 331 -9.94 -2.58 -1.52
CA GLY A 331 -9.09 -1.55 -0.94
C GLY A 331 -9.78 -0.64 0.08
N HIS A 332 -11.01 -0.24 -0.21
CA HIS A 332 -11.74 0.72 0.62
C HIS A 332 -12.06 0.19 2.02
N SER A 333 -12.15 -1.13 2.21
CA SER A 333 -12.37 -1.72 3.54
C SER A 333 -11.26 -1.41 4.54
N TYR A 334 -10.04 -1.13 4.07
CA TYR A 334 -8.92 -0.73 4.92
C TYR A 334 -9.13 0.67 5.52
N GLY A 335 -9.97 1.54 4.95
CA GLY A 335 -10.23 2.88 5.49
C GLY A 335 -9.00 3.79 5.56
N SER A 336 -7.98 3.47 4.77
CA SER A 336 -6.73 4.22 4.63
C SER A 336 -6.37 4.37 3.17
N ILE A 337 -5.65 5.44 2.81
CA ILE A 337 -5.06 5.61 1.47
C ILE A 337 -4.11 4.46 1.11
N TYR A 338 -3.48 3.84 2.11
CA TYR A 338 -2.68 2.65 1.92
C TYR A 338 -3.52 1.40 2.21
N SER A 339 -3.71 0.57 1.18
CA SER A 339 -4.46 -0.68 1.29
C SER A 339 -3.56 -1.93 1.24
N GLY A 340 -4.15 -3.08 1.58
CA GLY A 340 -3.45 -4.36 1.56
C GLY A 340 -2.38 -4.50 2.65
N PRO A 341 -1.50 -5.51 2.54
CA PRO A 341 -0.52 -5.82 3.58
C PRO A 341 0.46 -4.68 3.90
N VAL A 342 0.92 -3.93 2.89
CA VAL A 342 1.81 -2.78 3.11
C VAL A 342 1.10 -1.66 3.86
N GLY A 343 -0.17 -1.38 3.54
CA GLY A 343 -0.96 -0.37 4.27
C GLY A 343 -1.30 -0.81 5.68
N ALA A 344 -1.61 -2.09 5.89
CA ALA A 344 -1.87 -2.63 7.21
C ALA A 344 -0.66 -2.59 8.18
N VAL A 345 0.56 -2.44 7.65
CA VAL A 345 1.77 -2.14 8.44
C VAL A 345 2.01 -0.63 8.53
N LEU A 346 1.96 0.08 7.40
CA LEU A 346 2.37 1.49 7.37
C LEU A 346 1.36 2.42 8.07
N SER A 347 0.05 2.18 7.91
CA SER A 347 -0.97 3.12 8.41
C SER A 347 -0.97 3.27 9.93
N PRO A 348 -0.84 2.19 10.74
CA PRO A 348 -0.67 2.34 12.18
C PRO A 348 0.60 3.07 12.61
N LEU A 349 1.68 3.00 11.82
CA LEU A 349 2.94 3.69 12.13
C LEU A 349 2.84 5.19 11.89
N LEU A 350 2.24 5.61 10.76
CA LEU A 350 2.14 7.02 10.40
C LEU A 350 0.92 7.72 11.01
N GLY A 351 -0.20 7.00 11.17
CA GLY A 351 -1.48 7.57 11.62
C GLY A 351 -1.97 7.06 12.97
N GLY A 352 -1.20 6.20 13.64
CA GLY A 352 -1.46 5.73 14.98
C GLY A 352 -2.52 4.60 15.09
N TYR A 353 -2.58 4.00 16.27
CA TYR A 353 -3.46 2.85 16.54
C TYR A 353 -4.92 3.23 16.83
N ASP A 354 -5.25 4.50 17.03
CA ASP A 354 -6.63 4.93 17.30
C ASP A 354 -7.53 4.69 16.10
N ASP A 355 -7.02 4.97 14.90
CA ASP A 355 -7.74 4.80 13.65
C ASP A 355 -7.44 3.47 12.92
N TYR A 356 -6.28 2.85 13.19
CA TYR A 356 -5.76 1.76 12.35
C TYR A 356 -5.43 0.44 13.08
N LYS A 357 -5.76 0.28 14.36
CA LYS A 357 -5.47 -0.96 15.13
C LYS A 357 -6.09 -2.23 14.55
N GLU A 358 -7.18 -2.13 13.79
CA GLU A 358 -7.84 -3.29 13.17
C GLU A 358 -7.07 -3.82 11.95
N LEU A 359 -6.29 -2.98 11.26
CA LEU A 359 -5.65 -3.36 10.00
C LEU A 359 -4.62 -4.49 10.14
N PRO A 360 -3.77 -4.54 11.19
CA PRO A 360 -2.92 -5.70 11.44
C PRO A 360 -3.68 -7.02 11.57
N TYR A 361 -4.97 -6.99 11.95
CA TYR A 361 -5.84 -8.17 12.05
C TYR A 361 -6.54 -8.52 10.74
N ALA A 362 -6.55 -7.63 9.75
CA ALA A 362 -7.01 -7.88 8.37
C ALA A 362 -5.99 -8.73 7.57
N SER A 363 -5.48 -9.81 8.19
CA SER A 363 -4.48 -10.69 7.60
C SER A 363 -4.60 -12.10 8.17
N THR A 364 -4.48 -13.09 7.29
CA THR A 364 -4.39 -14.51 7.66
C THR A 364 -2.99 -14.93 8.11
N LEU A 365 -2.01 -14.02 8.05
CA LEU A 365 -0.58 -14.29 8.30
C LEU A 365 -0.01 -15.41 7.43
N CYS A 366 -0.52 -15.61 6.21
CA CYS A 366 -0.09 -16.70 5.33
C CYS A 366 1.31 -16.53 4.69
N GLY A 367 2.00 -15.40 4.89
CA GLY A 367 3.34 -15.16 4.36
C GLY A 367 3.44 -14.81 2.87
N ALA A 368 2.36 -14.95 2.09
CA ALA A 368 2.39 -14.70 0.63
C ALA A 368 2.88 -13.29 0.25
N CYS A 369 2.54 -12.26 1.04
CA CYS A 369 2.99 -10.89 0.81
C CYS A 369 4.51 -10.72 0.98
N THR A 370 5.12 -11.46 1.90
CA THR A 370 6.57 -11.47 2.12
C THR A 370 7.28 -12.22 1.01
N GLU A 371 6.78 -13.39 0.62
CA GLU A 371 7.33 -14.12 -0.52
C GLU A 371 7.22 -13.33 -1.83
N ALA A 372 6.15 -12.56 -2.01
CA ALA A 372 5.97 -11.76 -3.22
C ALA A 372 6.84 -10.50 -3.27
N CYS A 373 7.32 -9.99 -2.13
CA CYS A 373 8.00 -8.70 -2.06
C CYS A 373 9.36 -8.73 -2.80
N PRO A 374 9.57 -7.88 -3.83
CA PRO A 374 10.81 -7.87 -4.57
C PRO A 374 12.01 -7.33 -3.77
N VAL A 375 11.76 -6.61 -2.69
CA VAL A 375 12.79 -6.07 -1.79
C VAL A 375 12.67 -6.68 -0.38
N LYS A 376 12.15 -7.91 -0.33
CA LYS A 376 12.16 -8.84 0.82
C LYS A 376 11.62 -8.32 2.17
N ILE A 377 10.68 -7.38 2.13
CA ILE A 377 10.02 -6.89 3.36
C ILE A 377 9.24 -8.02 4.03
N PRO A 378 9.50 -8.34 5.31
CA PRO A 378 8.82 -9.38 6.06
C PRO A 378 7.43 -8.92 6.57
N LEU A 379 6.57 -8.46 5.65
CA LEU A 379 5.25 -7.90 5.95
C LEU A 379 4.40 -8.74 6.92
N HIS A 380 4.38 -10.07 6.78
CA HIS A 380 3.61 -10.92 7.69
C HIS A 380 4.14 -10.88 9.14
N ASP A 381 5.46 -10.84 9.33
CA ASP A 381 6.08 -10.69 10.64
C ASP A 381 5.84 -9.29 11.22
N LEU A 382 5.90 -8.24 10.40
CA LEU A 382 5.57 -6.87 10.81
C LEU A 382 4.11 -6.75 11.24
N LEU A 383 3.17 -7.39 10.53
CA LEU A 383 1.76 -7.43 10.93
C LEU A 383 1.59 -8.16 12.27
N HIS A 384 2.27 -9.29 12.45
CA HIS A 384 2.28 -9.99 13.73
C HIS A 384 2.87 -9.11 14.84
N LYS A 385 3.93 -8.35 14.55
CA LYS A 385 4.56 -7.43 15.47
C LYS A 385 3.63 -6.30 15.90
N HIS A 386 2.85 -5.71 14.98
CA HIS A 386 1.82 -4.76 15.37
C HIS A 386 0.81 -5.36 16.35
N ARG A 387 0.36 -6.62 16.13
CA ARG A 387 -0.55 -7.30 17.07
C ARG A 387 0.08 -7.43 18.46
N GLN A 388 1.37 -7.73 18.55
CA GLN A 388 2.10 -7.74 19.83
C GLN A 388 2.12 -6.34 20.47
N VAL A 389 2.48 -5.30 19.73
CA VAL A 389 2.52 -3.92 20.24
C VAL A 389 1.13 -3.47 20.75
N ILE A 390 0.06 -3.75 20.00
CA ILE A 390 -1.33 -3.43 20.38
C ILE A 390 -1.72 -4.09 21.72
N VAL A 391 -1.32 -5.34 21.92
CA VAL A 391 -1.69 -6.12 23.10
C VAL A 391 -0.79 -5.78 24.31
N GLU A 392 0.52 -5.72 24.08
CA GLU A 392 1.54 -5.69 25.15
C GLU A 392 1.93 -4.26 25.56
N LYS A 393 2.14 -3.36 24.58
CA LYS A 393 2.59 -1.99 24.83
C LYS A 393 1.40 -1.04 24.98
N GLU A 394 0.43 -1.12 24.07
CA GLU A 394 -0.74 -0.25 24.06
C GLU A 394 -1.85 -0.69 25.03
N GLY A 395 -1.83 -1.95 25.47
CA GLY A 395 -2.83 -2.47 26.41
C GLY A 395 -4.26 -2.48 25.86
N ARG A 396 -4.43 -2.48 24.53
CA ARG A 396 -5.74 -2.37 23.84
C ARG A 396 -6.49 -3.71 23.73
N ALA A 397 -5.95 -4.79 24.31
CA ALA A 397 -6.63 -6.07 24.39
C ALA A 397 -7.68 -6.08 25.53
N PRO A 398 -8.87 -6.69 25.34
CA PRO A 398 -9.83 -6.87 26.42
C PRO A 398 -9.21 -7.58 27.64
N ILE A 399 -9.45 -7.06 28.85
CA ILE A 399 -8.90 -7.63 30.10
C ILE A 399 -9.34 -9.09 30.28
N SER A 400 -10.57 -9.40 29.90
CA SER A 400 -11.11 -10.77 29.92
C SER A 400 -10.32 -11.71 29.02
N GLU A 401 -9.99 -11.29 27.80
CA GLU A 401 -9.17 -12.06 26.86
C GLU A 401 -7.76 -12.27 27.42
N LYS A 402 -7.13 -11.21 27.95
CA LYS A 402 -5.81 -11.30 28.56
C LYS A 402 -5.77 -12.31 29.72
N LEU A 403 -6.80 -12.29 30.59
CA LEU A 403 -6.90 -13.23 31.70
C LEU A 403 -7.16 -14.66 31.23
N LEU A 404 -8.06 -14.85 30.25
CA LEU A 404 -8.36 -16.16 29.66
C LEU A 404 -7.13 -16.77 29.00
N MET A 405 -6.38 -16.00 28.21
CA MET A 405 -5.16 -16.46 27.56
C MET A 405 -4.05 -16.76 28.56
N LYS A 406 -3.92 -15.98 29.64
CA LYS A 406 -2.98 -16.28 30.73
C LYS A 406 -3.34 -17.58 31.45
N ALA A 407 -4.62 -17.78 31.76
CA ALA A 407 -5.10 -19.02 32.37
C ALA A 407 -4.89 -20.23 31.44
N PHE A 408 -5.20 -20.08 30.15
CA PHE A 408 -4.93 -21.10 29.14
C PHE A 408 -3.43 -21.41 29.05
N GLY A 409 -2.56 -20.39 29.05
CA GLY A 409 -1.11 -20.55 29.04
C GLY A 409 -0.59 -21.36 30.22
N ILE A 410 -1.06 -21.07 31.45
CA ILE A 410 -0.72 -21.85 32.64
C ILE A 410 -1.21 -23.30 32.52
N GLY A 411 -2.47 -23.48 32.09
CA GLY A 411 -3.06 -24.82 31.92
C GLY A 411 -2.36 -25.65 30.85
N ALA A 412 -1.95 -25.03 29.74
CA ALA A 412 -1.32 -25.69 28.61
C ALA A 412 0.17 -26.00 28.83
N SER A 413 0.88 -25.12 29.54
CA SER A 413 2.30 -25.30 29.88
C SER A 413 2.52 -26.27 31.05
N THR A 414 1.50 -26.52 31.87
CA THR A 414 1.59 -27.45 33.01
C THR A 414 1.15 -28.87 32.61
N PRO A 415 2.05 -29.88 32.61
CA PRO A 415 1.73 -31.23 32.11
C PRO A 415 0.54 -31.91 32.80
N ALA A 416 0.39 -31.71 34.12
CA ALA A 416 -0.70 -32.29 34.91
C ALA A 416 -2.06 -31.67 34.55
N LEU A 417 -2.13 -30.33 34.47
CA LEU A 417 -3.35 -29.61 34.13
C LEU A 417 -3.78 -29.90 32.69
N TYR A 418 -2.85 -29.88 31.74
CA TYR A 418 -3.14 -30.24 30.36
C TYR A 418 -3.62 -31.69 30.21
N LYS A 419 -3.06 -32.62 31.00
CA LYS A 419 -3.52 -34.03 31.02
C LYS A 419 -4.95 -34.16 31.55
N ILE A 420 -5.32 -33.39 32.57
CA ILE A 420 -6.70 -33.38 33.10
C ILE A 420 -7.65 -32.74 32.08
N GLY A 421 -7.31 -31.56 31.56
CA GLY A 421 -8.12 -30.84 30.58
C GLY A 421 -8.39 -31.68 29.33
N SER A 422 -7.36 -32.32 28.76
CA SER A 422 -7.50 -33.21 27.61
C SER A 422 -8.34 -34.48 27.89
N LYS A 423 -8.43 -34.94 29.14
CA LYS A 423 -9.36 -36.03 29.53
C LYS A 423 -10.81 -35.56 29.60
N MET A 424 -11.03 -34.33 30.06
CA MET A 424 -12.37 -33.79 30.27
C MET A 424 -12.97 -33.20 28.97
N ALA A 425 -12.13 -32.80 28.01
CA ALA A 425 -12.56 -32.13 26.79
C ALA A 425 -13.62 -32.90 25.98
N PRO A 426 -13.52 -34.23 25.73
CA PRO A 426 -14.57 -34.95 25.00
C PRO A 426 -15.93 -34.91 25.71
N ALA A 427 -15.95 -35.09 27.04
CA ALA A 427 -17.19 -35.05 27.83
C ALA A 427 -17.79 -33.64 27.87
N ALA A 428 -16.95 -32.60 27.95
CA ALA A 428 -17.38 -31.21 27.95
C ALA A 428 -17.96 -30.76 26.59
N MET A 429 -17.47 -31.33 25.48
CA MET A 429 -17.95 -31.02 24.12
C MET A 429 -19.16 -31.86 23.69
N ASN A 430 -19.46 -32.96 24.38
CA ASN A 430 -20.56 -33.87 24.06
C ASN A 430 -21.95 -33.18 23.94
N PRO A 431 -22.33 -32.21 24.80
CA PRO A 431 -23.61 -31.50 24.68
C PRO A 431 -23.73 -30.63 23.40
N PHE A 432 -22.62 -30.33 22.74
CA PHE A 432 -22.56 -29.51 21.53
C PHE A 432 -22.31 -30.34 20.27
N SER A 433 -22.25 -31.67 20.41
CA SER A 433 -21.99 -32.60 19.32
C SER A 433 -23.29 -33.17 18.78
N ASP A 434 -23.45 -33.14 17.46
CA ASP A 434 -24.52 -33.80 16.71
C ASP A 434 -23.89 -34.89 15.81
N GLY A 435 -23.94 -36.13 16.30
CA GLY A 435 -23.21 -37.25 15.70
C GLY A 435 -21.70 -37.03 15.66
N GLU A 436 -21.12 -37.08 14.46
CA GLU A 436 -19.67 -36.93 14.24
C GLU A 436 -19.20 -35.48 14.14
N LYS A 437 -20.10 -34.51 14.31
CA LYS A 437 -19.81 -33.10 14.09
C LYS A 437 -20.29 -32.18 15.21
N ILE A 438 -19.63 -31.04 15.33
CA ILE A 438 -20.04 -29.89 16.15
C ILE A 438 -20.38 -28.76 15.19
N SER A 439 -21.67 -28.48 15.03
CA SER A 439 -22.24 -27.45 14.15
C SER A 439 -22.74 -26.21 14.89
N LYS A 440 -22.82 -26.25 16.23
CA LYS A 440 -23.23 -25.13 17.08
C LYS A 440 -22.33 -25.02 18.31
N GLY A 441 -21.21 -24.31 18.15
CA GLY A 441 -20.25 -24.07 19.23
C GLY A 441 -20.74 -22.99 20.21
N PRO A 442 -20.49 -23.13 21.52
CA PRO A 442 -20.81 -22.09 22.50
C PRO A 442 -19.81 -20.92 22.44
N GLY A 443 -20.27 -19.71 22.76
CA GLY A 443 -19.40 -18.55 22.95
C GLY A 443 -18.52 -18.24 21.71
N PRO A 444 -17.19 -18.04 21.87
CA PRO A 444 -16.29 -17.75 20.75
C PRO A 444 -16.22 -18.83 19.66
N LEU A 445 -16.57 -20.09 19.98
CA LEU A 445 -16.62 -21.16 18.98
C LEU A 445 -17.77 -20.98 17.98
N LYS A 446 -18.80 -20.20 18.33
CA LYS A 446 -19.96 -19.97 17.48
C LYS A 446 -19.55 -19.40 16.11
N ALA A 447 -18.70 -18.38 16.10
CA ALA A 447 -18.21 -17.74 14.88
C ALA A 447 -17.46 -18.71 13.96
N TRP A 448 -16.78 -19.71 14.53
CA TRP A 448 -16.14 -20.76 13.74
C TRP A 448 -17.15 -21.77 13.19
N THR A 449 -18.14 -22.18 14.02
CA THR A 449 -19.18 -23.13 13.62
C THR A 449 -20.22 -22.55 12.66
N GLU A 450 -20.32 -21.23 12.54
CA GLU A 450 -21.14 -20.56 11.53
C GLU A 450 -20.61 -20.76 10.10
N ILE A 451 -19.30 -21.03 9.94
CA ILE A 451 -18.64 -21.16 8.64
C ILE A 451 -18.21 -22.60 8.34
N ARG A 452 -17.94 -23.42 9.37
CA ARG A 452 -17.55 -24.83 9.20
C ARG A 452 -17.98 -25.72 10.36
N ASP A 453 -18.26 -26.98 10.06
CA ASP A 453 -18.41 -28.02 11.09
C ASP A 453 -17.04 -28.44 11.66
N PHE A 454 -16.95 -28.68 12.97
CA PHE A 454 -15.79 -29.35 13.58
C PHE A 454 -16.07 -30.84 13.80
N PRO A 455 -15.05 -31.71 13.76
CA PRO A 455 -15.22 -33.10 14.14
C PRO A 455 -15.49 -33.22 15.65
N THR A 456 -16.42 -34.10 16.03
CA THR A 456 -16.64 -34.48 17.43
C THR A 456 -15.37 -35.11 18.00
N PRO A 457 -14.92 -34.75 19.21
CA PRO A 457 -13.76 -35.39 19.83
C PRO A 457 -13.93 -36.90 19.94
N ASN A 458 -12.96 -37.68 19.45
CA ASN A 458 -12.95 -39.12 19.64
C ASN A 458 -12.88 -39.46 21.15
N LYS A 459 -13.51 -40.57 21.56
CA LYS A 459 -13.42 -41.08 22.95
C LYS A 459 -11.98 -41.41 23.34
N GLU A 460 -11.13 -41.75 22.38
CA GLU A 460 -9.70 -41.99 22.60
C GLU A 460 -8.88 -40.72 22.34
N ARG A 461 -8.02 -40.35 23.30
CA ARG A 461 -7.09 -39.21 23.16
C ARG A 461 -5.93 -39.59 22.27
N PHE A 462 -5.43 -38.65 21.46
CA PHE A 462 -4.24 -38.87 20.62
C PHE A 462 -3.06 -39.47 21.39
N ARG A 463 -2.79 -39.03 22.63
CA ARG A 463 -1.68 -39.58 23.43
C ARG A 463 -1.91 -41.02 23.90
N ASP A 464 -3.15 -41.43 24.11
CA ASP A 464 -3.49 -42.81 24.50
C ASP A 464 -3.42 -43.70 23.26
N TRP A 465 -4.06 -43.26 22.16
CA TRP A 465 -3.93 -43.89 20.84
C TRP A 465 -2.46 -44.05 20.44
N PHE A 466 -1.65 -42.99 20.57
CA PHE A 466 -0.23 -43.01 20.21
C PHE A 466 0.56 -44.02 21.06
N LYS A 467 0.18 -44.25 22.32
CA LYS A 467 0.82 -45.28 23.16
C LYS A 467 0.35 -46.69 22.84
N ASN A 468 -0.92 -46.85 22.51
CA ASN A 468 -1.58 -48.13 22.30
C ASN A 468 -1.53 -48.61 20.85
N ARG A 469 -1.18 -47.74 19.90
CA ARG A 469 -1.08 -48.09 18.49
C ARG A 469 0.00 -49.15 18.31
N SER A 470 -0.25 -50.08 17.39
CA SER A 470 0.78 -50.96 16.86
C SER A 470 1.92 -50.12 16.29
N LYS A 471 3.14 -50.34 16.80
CA LYS A 471 4.35 -49.75 16.20
C LYS A 471 4.58 -50.51 14.89
N GLY A 472 4.58 -49.80 13.77
CA GLY A 472 4.91 -50.42 12.47
C GLY A 472 6.32 -51.00 12.54
N GLY A 473 6.42 -52.33 12.59
CA GLY A 473 7.67 -53.07 12.83
C GLY A 473 7.49 -54.54 13.24
N GLU A 474 6.29 -54.96 13.66
CA GLU A 474 5.98 -56.38 13.89
C GLU A 474 4.98 -56.88 12.84
N HIS A 475 5.45 -57.02 11.60
CA HIS A 475 4.89 -58.00 10.67
C HIS A 475 6.01 -58.98 10.33
N SER A 476 5.97 -60.11 11.05
CA SER A 476 6.64 -61.37 10.73
C SER A 476 6.25 -61.89 9.36
#